data_AF-A0A939W297-F1
#
_entry.id   AF-A0A939W297-F1
#
_cell.length_a   1.000
_cell.length_b   1.000
_cell.length_c   1.000
_cell.angle_alpha   90.00
_cell.angle_beta   90.00
_cell.angle_gamma   90.00
#
_symmetry.space_group_name_H-M   'P 1'
#
loop_
_entity.id
_entity.type
_entity.pdbx_description
1 polymer ?
#
loop_
_entity_poly.entity_id
_entity_poly.type
_entity_poly.pdbx_seq_one_letter_code
_entity_poly.pdbx_strand_id
1 'polypeptide(L)'
;MNIIKKVFPVLGILIAAILTICFRSIPKGKSWNDYRVLYVKTTTMPQNFEELLIDCGITEYVSLKNQRVPIMLSRNSIEEAMLKISISSDENKYLYDRQNYFYDEKGNYSLFYIPDLYDKNLDSLIKVLTKAGAQAGIDCTLSYLWLIPLIILLITIVLTIFSRNKLFFITTAILPCIYIFCNAFYACAISVIILELLLFIISNLYNRKGAVKRIITGNIIAVFALVVALVSAFSVSLRSGLFFILLLAGTVCAVITASFVNKTEKQKYEYQPVFIRSAKAVSPYGGKSNIVLPVLLVSSVIILAYFILGSFNITGSKNKDNLMLPGNTEKTAAIVSQKKLPLLEDFFRWNWNIITNPYKSLNGNSEYDENHVVYPRFVEEDGIIKEQLYTMYYNESFKKSVTENIENLDFYSIEKVIKAQGEDFFAGYTKTISYNVSIFSIIMMICGFCMLLFIYFSAIIGKGGKR
;
A
#
# COMPACT_ATOMS: atom_id res chain seq x y z
N MET A 1 41.73 17.59 -2.79
CA MET A 1 40.73 18.02 -1.78
C MET A 1 39.52 18.78 -2.36
N ASN A 2 39.69 19.68 -3.35
CA ASN A 2 38.55 20.43 -3.94
C ASN A 2 37.59 19.60 -4.81
N ILE A 3 38.06 18.53 -5.46
CA ILE A 3 37.21 17.63 -6.27
C ILE A 3 36.29 16.80 -5.37
N ILE A 4 36.84 16.23 -4.29
CA ILE A 4 36.09 15.43 -3.30
C ILE A 4 34.93 16.24 -2.71
N LYS A 5 35.15 17.52 -2.37
CA LYS A 5 34.10 18.42 -1.86
C LYS A 5 32.99 18.75 -2.87
N LYS A 6 33.25 18.59 -4.18
CA LYS A 6 32.27 18.82 -5.26
C LYS A 6 31.53 17.54 -5.66
N VAL A 7 32.21 16.39 -5.64
CA VAL A 7 31.66 15.10 -6.06
C VAL A 7 30.78 14.48 -4.98
N PHE A 8 31.18 14.58 -3.70
CA PHE A 8 30.46 13.94 -2.59
C PHE A 8 29.00 14.43 -2.42
N PRO A 9 28.68 15.74 -2.53
CA PRO A 9 27.30 16.21 -2.46
C PRO A 9 26.43 15.73 -3.64
N VAL A 10 27.00 15.66 -4.84
CA VAL A 10 26.29 15.15 -6.04
C VAL A 10 26.00 13.66 -5.88
N LEU A 11 26.97 12.89 -5.36
CA LEU A 11 26.79 11.47 -5.07
C LEU A 11 25.71 11.25 -4.01
N GLY A 12 25.65 12.09 -2.97
CA GLY A 12 24.61 12.05 -1.94
C GLY A 12 23.20 12.30 -2.49
N ILE A 13 23.04 13.20 -3.46
CA ILE A 13 21.76 13.44 -4.16
C ILE A 13 21.35 12.19 -4.95
N LEU A 14 22.29 11.61 -5.71
CA LEU A 14 22.03 10.41 -6.52
C LEU A 14 21.66 9.21 -5.66
N ILE A 15 22.39 8.97 -4.56
CA ILE A 15 22.08 7.88 -3.63
C ILE A 15 20.69 8.08 -3.01
N ALA A 16 20.36 9.29 -2.55
CA ALA A 16 19.04 9.59 -2.01
C ALA A 16 17.92 9.35 -3.04
N ALA A 17 18.13 9.77 -4.29
CA ALA A 17 17.16 9.56 -5.37
C ALA A 17 17.00 8.07 -5.71
N ILE A 18 18.11 7.33 -5.89
CA ILE A 18 18.10 5.90 -6.23
C ILE A 18 17.43 5.08 -5.12
N LEU A 19 17.79 5.31 -3.86
CA LEU A 19 17.18 4.61 -2.74
C LEU A 19 15.68 4.90 -2.66
N THR A 20 15.27 6.15 -2.88
CA THR A 20 13.84 6.52 -2.85
C THR A 20 13.05 5.84 -3.97
N ILE A 21 13.64 5.71 -5.17
CA ILE A 21 13.01 5.07 -6.33
C ILE A 21 12.96 3.55 -6.17
N CYS A 22 14.08 2.92 -5.84
CA CYS A 22 14.17 1.46 -5.70
C CYS A 22 13.26 0.93 -4.59
N PHE A 23 13.10 1.70 -3.51
CA PHE A 23 12.30 1.30 -2.37
C PHE A 23 10.95 2.02 -2.27
N ARG A 24 10.36 2.42 -3.41
CA ARG A 24 9.04 3.05 -3.49
C ARG A 24 7.98 2.30 -2.67
N SER A 25 7.13 3.04 -1.95
CA SER A 25 5.99 2.48 -1.22
C SER A 25 4.71 2.86 -1.97
N ILE A 26 4.29 1.98 -2.88
CA ILE A 26 3.00 2.15 -3.57
C ILE A 26 1.92 1.67 -2.61
N PRO A 27 0.88 2.47 -2.30
CA PRO A 27 -0.31 1.95 -1.63
C PRO A 27 -0.95 0.91 -2.56
N LYS A 28 -0.62 -0.37 -2.36
CA LYS A 28 -1.37 -1.47 -2.94
C LYS A 28 -2.52 -1.75 -1.97
N GLY A 29 -3.70 -1.22 -2.29
CA GLY A 29 -4.91 -1.48 -1.50
C GLY A 29 -5.45 -2.90 -1.70
N LYS A 30 -5.04 -3.63 -2.74
CA LYS A 30 -5.60 -4.96 -3.02
C LYS A 30 -5.22 -5.94 -1.92
N SER A 31 -6.23 -6.58 -1.32
CA SER A 31 -6.03 -7.64 -0.32
C SER A 31 -5.53 -8.94 -0.97
N TRP A 32 -5.83 -9.12 -2.26
CA TRP A 32 -5.52 -10.29 -3.06
C TRP A 32 -4.86 -9.89 -4.39
N ASN A 33 -3.80 -10.59 -4.79
CA ASN A 33 -3.27 -10.54 -6.16
C ASN A 33 -4.29 -11.12 -7.16
N ASP A 34 -4.44 -10.50 -8.32
CA ASP A 34 -5.30 -10.90 -9.47
C ASP A 34 -6.82 -10.99 -9.22
N TYR A 35 -7.26 -10.77 -7.97
CA TYR A 35 -8.66 -10.82 -7.57
C TYR A 35 -9.06 -9.61 -6.73
N ARG A 36 -10.33 -9.25 -6.84
CA ARG A 36 -11.04 -8.26 -6.01
C ARG A 36 -12.05 -8.99 -5.14
N VAL A 37 -12.22 -8.54 -3.90
CA VAL A 37 -13.24 -9.13 -3.00
C VAL A 37 -14.45 -8.22 -2.95
N LEU A 38 -15.55 -8.70 -3.51
CA LEU A 38 -16.88 -8.13 -3.35
C LEU A 38 -17.50 -8.70 -2.07
N TYR A 39 -17.85 -7.85 -1.12
CA TYR A 39 -18.57 -8.24 0.08
C TYR A 39 -20.01 -7.74 0.02
N VAL A 40 -20.96 -8.61 0.35
CA VAL A 40 -22.39 -8.30 0.37
C VAL A 40 -22.98 -8.80 1.68
N LYS A 41 -23.73 -7.94 2.38
CA LYS A 41 -24.36 -8.33 3.64
C LYS A 41 -25.39 -9.44 3.39
N THR A 42 -25.23 -10.56 4.09
CA THR A 42 -26.00 -11.79 3.87
C THR A 42 -27.50 -11.55 4.03
N THR A 43 -27.91 -10.66 4.95
CA THR A 43 -29.34 -10.34 5.20
C THR A 43 -30.00 -9.51 4.10
N THR A 44 -29.22 -8.81 3.27
CA THR A 44 -29.75 -7.90 2.24
C THR A 44 -29.38 -8.36 0.83
N MET A 45 -28.88 -9.59 0.69
CA MET A 45 -28.49 -10.13 -0.61
C MET A 45 -29.75 -10.38 -1.46
N PRO A 46 -29.82 -9.85 -2.70
CA PRO A 46 -30.93 -10.15 -3.60
C PRO A 46 -30.97 -11.64 -3.95
N GLN A 47 -32.17 -12.21 -4.10
CA GLN A 47 -32.32 -13.61 -4.51
C GLN A 47 -31.75 -13.87 -5.92
N ASN A 48 -31.84 -12.87 -6.81
CA ASN A 48 -31.32 -12.87 -8.17
C ASN A 48 -29.87 -12.35 -8.29
N PHE A 49 -29.08 -12.42 -7.22
CA PHE A 49 -27.73 -11.86 -7.20
C PHE A 49 -26.81 -12.39 -8.31
N GLU A 50 -26.95 -13.66 -8.68
CA GLU A 50 -26.14 -14.28 -9.75
C GLU A 50 -26.51 -13.77 -11.14
N GLU A 51 -27.81 -13.55 -11.39
CA GLU A 51 -28.28 -12.91 -12.63
C GLU A 51 -27.74 -11.47 -12.73
N LEU A 52 -27.74 -10.73 -11.62
CA LEU A 52 -27.18 -9.37 -11.58
C LEU A 52 -25.68 -9.31 -11.87
N LEU A 53 -24.91 -10.33 -11.46
CA LEU A 53 -23.50 -10.46 -11.81
C LEU A 53 -23.33 -10.63 -13.33
N ILE A 54 -24.09 -11.55 -13.92
CA ILE A 54 -24.04 -11.86 -15.35
C ILE A 54 -24.50 -10.65 -16.18
N ASP A 55 -25.57 -9.96 -15.77
CA ASP A 55 -26.08 -8.75 -16.43
C ASP A 55 -25.06 -7.61 -16.42
N CYS A 56 -24.23 -7.54 -15.37
CA CYS A 56 -23.12 -6.59 -15.30
C CYS A 56 -21.88 -7.05 -16.10
N GLY A 57 -21.94 -8.19 -16.79
CA GLY A 57 -20.85 -8.75 -17.58
C GLY A 57 -19.80 -9.51 -16.77
N ILE A 58 -20.11 -9.91 -15.53
CA ILE A 58 -19.23 -10.71 -14.68
C ILE A 58 -19.66 -12.18 -14.81
N THR A 59 -18.95 -12.93 -15.64
CA THR A 59 -19.23 -14.36 -15.88
C THR A 59 -18.36 -15.28 -15.02
N GLU A 60 -17.22 -14.79 -14.56
CA GLU A 60 -16.26 -15.58 -13.79
C GLU A 60 -16.13 -15.02 -12.37
N TYR A 61 -16.45 -15.85 -11.37
CA TYR A 61 -16.31 -15.48 -9.97
C TYR A 61 -16.22 -16.73 -9.08
N VAL A 62 -15.46 -16.60 -8.00
CA VAL A 62 -15.35 -17.60 -6.95
C VAL A 62 -16.38 -17.29 -5.88
N SER A 63 -17.30 -18.22 -5.66
CA SER A 63 -18.32 -18.16 -4.61
C SER A 63 -18.42 -19.50 -3.91
N LEU A 64 -19.03 -19.51 -2.71
CA LEU A 64 -19.29 -20.75 -1.97
C LEU A 64 -20.12 -21.75 -2.79
N LYS A 65 -21.14 -21.28 -3.52
CA LYS A 65 -22.01 -22.13 -4.35
C LYS A 65 -21.28 -22.79 -5.51
N ASN A 66 -20.26 -22.12 -6.05
CA ASN A 66 -19.47 -22.63 -7.17
C ASN A 66 -18.31 -23.53 -6.71
N GLN A 67 -18.12 -23.74 -5.41
CA GLN A 67 -17.07 -24.61 -4.91
C GLN A 67 -17.42 -26.09 -5.08
N ARG A 68 -16.47 -26.85 -5.62
CA ARG A 68 -16.50 -28.31 -5.69
C ARG A 68 -15.27 -28.88 -4.99
N VAL A 69 -15.17 -30.20 -4.91
CA VAL A 69 -13.96 -30.86 -4.41
C VAL A 69 -12.81 -30.60 -5.40
N PRO A 70 -11.69 -29.99 -4.98
CA PRO A 70 -10.63 -29.51 -5.85
C PRO A 70 -9.57 -30.60 -6.13
N ILE A 71 -10.00 -31.85 -6.31
CA ILE A 71 -9.12 -32.97 -6.69
C ILE A 71 -9.76 -33.70 -7.88
N MET A 72 -8.96 -34.00 -8.88
CA MET A 72 -9.34 -34.88 -9.98
C MET A 72 -8.97 -36.32 -9.62
N LEU A 73 -9.96 -37.12 -9.22
CA LEU A 73 -9.80 -38.55 -8.99
C LEU A 73 -10.45 -39.33 -10.13
N SER A 74 -9.84 -40.44 -10.51
CA SER A 74 -10.44 -41.38 -11.46
C SER A 74 -11.74 -41.95 -10.90
N ARG A 75 -12.77 -42.07 -11.75
CA ARG A 75 -14.06 -42.63 -11.34
C ARG A 75 -13.90 -44.06 -10.83
N ASN A 76 -14.58 -44.38 -9.73
CA ASN A 76 -14.57 -45.68 -9.07
C ASN A 76 -13.19 -46.11 -8.54
N SER A 77 -12.29 -45.16 -8.28
CA SER A 77 -11.01 -45.47 -7.67
C SER A 77 -11.10 -45.57 -6.14
N ILE A 78 -10.10 -46.21 -5.54
CA ILE A 78 -10.03 -46.40 -4.09
C ILE A 78 -9.93 -45.03 -3.38
N GLU A 79 -9.21 -44.09 -3.99
CA GLU A 79 -9.07 -42.71 -3.53
C GLU A 79 -10.42 -41.98 -3.52
N GLU A 80 -11.28 -42.21 -4.52
CA GLU A 80 -12.63 -41.61 -4.57
C GLU A 80 -13.52 -42.15 -3.44
N ALA A 81 -13.44 -43.47 -3.18
CA ALA A 81 -14.15 -44.09 -2.08
C ALA A 81 -13.64 -43.56 -0.72
N MET A 82 -12.31 -43.43 -0.57
CA MET A 82 -11.71 -42.88 0.63
C MET A 82 -12.11 -41.44 0.87
N LEU A 83 -12.09 -40.58 -0.16
CA LEU A 83 -12.59 -39.21 -0.07
C LEU A 83 -14.03 -39.18 0.48
N LYS A 84 -14.92 -40.04 -0.02
CA LYS A 84 -16.34 -40.09 0.44
C LYS A 84 -16.46 -40.44 1.92
N ILE A 85 -15.66 -41.40 2.38
CA ILE A 85 -15.62 -41.82 3.79
C ILE A 85 -15.02 -40.72 4.65
N SER A 86 -13.98 -40.07 4.14
CA SER A 86 -13.16 -39.12 4.88
C SER A 86 -13.81 -37.73 5.01
N ILE A 87 -14.79 -37.38 4.17
CA ILE A 87 -15.60 -36.15 4.31
C ILE A 87 -16.28 -36.03 5.69
N SER A 88 -16.54 -37.16 6.36
CA SER A 88 -17.19 -37.22 7.67
C SER A 88 -16.20 -37.28 8.85
N SER A 89 -14.89 -37.38 8.59
CA SER A 89 -13.87 -37.47 9.65
C SER A 89 -13.26 -36.10 9.98
N ASP A 90 -12.92 -35.90 11.26
CA ASP A 90 -12.24 -34.69 11.76
C ASP A 90 -10.89 -34.42 11.06
N GLU A 91 -10.31 -35.44 10.42
CA GLU A 91 -9.05 -35.37 9.68
C GLU A 91 -9.15 -34.59 8.35
N ASN A 92 -10.37 -34.35 7.81
CA ASN A 92 -10.58 -33.58 6.57
C ASN A 92 -11.11 -32.16 6.82
N LYS A 93 -10.63 -31.57 7.92
CA LYS A 93 -10.97 -30.22 8.34
C LYS A 93 -10.77 -29.16 7.25
N TYR A 94 -9.84 -29.37 6.31
CA TYR A 94 -9.56 -28.43 5.22
C TYR A 94 -10.82 -28.01 4.42
N LEU A 95 -11.65 -28.96 4.00
CA LEU A 95 -12.84 -28.67 3.18
C LEU A 95 -13.91 -27.86 3.95
N TYR A 96 -13.95 -27.99 5.27
CA TYR A 96 -14.81 -27.19 6.14
C TYR A 96 -14.17 -25.83 6.43
N ASP A 97 -12.89 -25.82 6.78
CA ASP A 97 -12.15 -24.60 7.13
C ASP A 97 -12.05 -23.63 5.95
N ARG A 98 -11.95 -24.13 4.71
CA ARG A 98 -11.88 -23.27 3.51
C ARG A 98 -13.17 -22.49 3.27
N GLN A 99 -14.31 -22.91 3.84
CA GLN A 99 -15.56 -22.17 3.73
C GLN A 99 -15.47 -20.79 4.40
N ASN A 100 -14.59 -20.65 5.39
CA ASN A 100 -14.35 -19.39 6.09
C ASN A 100 -13.80 -18.29 5.16
N TYR A 101 -13.25 -18.63 3.98
CA TYR A 101 -12.87 -17.64 2.97
C TYR A 101 -14.06 -16.91 2.33
N PHE A 102 -15.27 -17.46 2.42
CA PHE A 102 -16.46 -16.87 1.79
C PHE A 102 -17.27 -15.99 2.74
N TYR A 103 -16.76 -15.75 3.94
CA TYR A 103 -17.43 -14.93 4.95
C TYR A 103 -16.45 -14.00 5.65
N ASP A 104 -16.95 -12.89 6.19
CA ASP A 104 -16.22 -12.12 7.19
C ASP A 104 -16.06 -12.92 8.49
N GLU A 105 -15.20 -12.45 9.40
CA GLU A 105 -14.92 -13.14 10.67
C GLU A 105 -16.21 -13.48 11.47
N LYS A 106 -17.23 -12.60 11.37
CA LYS A 106 -18.50 -12.73 12.07
C LYS A 106 -19.60 -13.45 11.29
N GLY A 107 -19.43 -13.74 9.99
CA GLY A 107 -20.45 -14.34 9.14
C GLY A 107 -21.59 -13.41 8.68
N ASN A 108 -21.47 -12.11 8.90
CA ASN A 108 -22.47 -11.11 8.50
C ASN A 108 -22.42 -10.76 7.01
N TYR A 109 -21.26 -10.91 6.38
CA TYR A 109 -21.01 -10.59 4.98
C TYR A 109 -20.57 -11.82 4.23
N SER A 110 -21.20 -12.06 3.09
CA SER A 110 -20.79 -13.07 2.12
C SER A 110 -19.77 -12.45 1.15
N LEU A 111 -18.72 -13.19 0.85
CA LEU A 111 -17.57 -12.75 0.06
C LEU A 111 -17.50 -13.47 -1.28
N PHE A 112 -17.20 -12.71 -2.31
CA PHE A 112 -17.03 -13.19 -3.69
C PHE A 112 -15.70 -12.70 -4.23
N TYR A 113 -14.91 -13.60 -4.81
CA TYR A 113 -13.64 -13.23 -5.43
C TYR A 113 -13.83 -13.12 -6.93
N ILE A 114 -13.59 -11.93 -7.46
CA ILE A 114 -13.83 -11.57 -8.86
C ILE A 114 -12.48 -11.27 -9.50
N PRO A 115 -12.12 -11.90 -10.65
CA PRO A 115 -10.87 -11.62 -11.33
C PRO A 115 -10.71 -10.15 -11.71
N ASP A 116 -9.48 -9.65 -11.70
CA ASP A 116 -9.13 -8.26 -12.04
C ASP A 116 -9.58 -7.83 -13.45
N LEU A 117 -9.82 -8.78 -14.36
CA LEU A 117 -10.38 -8.53 -15.70
C LEU A 117 -11.69 -7.73 -15.64
N TYR A 118 -12.49 -7.93 -14.59
CA TYR A 118 -13.83 -7.34 -14.45
C TYR A 118 -13.85 -6.08 -13.57
N ASP A 119 -12.71 -5.47 -13.25
CA ASP A 119 -12.63 -4.33 -12.31
C ASP A 119 -13.52 -3.15 -12.72
N LYS A 120 -13.67 -2.89 -14.02
CA LYS A 120 -14.55 -1.83 -14.54
C LYS A 120 -16.04 -2.11 -14.31
N ASN A 121 -16.42 -3.40 -14.32
CA ASN A 121 -17.80 -3.87 -14.22
C ASN A 121 -18.28 -3.93 -12.76
N LEU A 122 -17.35 -4.00 -11.81
CA LEU A 122 -17.63 -3.99 -10.38
C LEU A 122 -18.28 -2.69 -9.89
N ASP A 123 -17.84 -1.54 -10.40
CA ASP A 123 -18.42 -0.24 -10.03
C ASP A 123 -19.88 -0.09 -10.49
N SER A 124 -20.22 -0.63 -11.67
CA SER A 124 -21.61 -0.72 -12.13
C SER A 124 -22.42 -1.67 -11.26
N LEU A 125 -21.88 -2.82 -10.90
CA LEU A 125 -22.54 -3.79 -10.04
C LEU A 125 -22.87 -3.20 -8.66
N ILE A 126 -21.94 -2.50 -8.02
CA ILE A 126 -22.21 -1.84 -6.73
C ILE A 126 -23.38 -0.86 -6.86
N LYS A 127 -23.45 -0.08 -7.94
CA LYS A 127 -24.56 0.86 -8.16
C LYS A 127 -25.90 0.15 -8.32
N VAL A 128 -25.92 -1.01 -8.97
CA VAL A 128 -27.13 -1.84 -9.11
C VAL A 128 -27.53 -2.44 -7.77
N LEU A 129 -26.58 -3.01 -7.03
CA LEU A 129 -26.81 -3.61 -5.71
C LEU A 129 -27.31 -2.58 -4.69
N THR A 130 -26.71 -1.39 -4.66
CA THR A 130 -27.14 -0.31 -3.76
C THR A 130 -28.53 0.21 -4.12
N LYS A 131 -28.88 0.28 -5.41
CA LYS A 131 -30.25 0.58 -5.86
C LYS A 131 -31.25 -0.51 -5.44
N ALA A 132 -30.83 -1.77 -5.43
CA ALA A 132 -31.62 -2.90 -4.96
C ALA A 132 -31.72 -2.98 -3.41
N GLY A 133 -31.12 -2.03 -2.68
CA GLY A 133 -31.12 -2.01 -1.22
C GLY A 133 -30.09 -2.93 -0.56
N ALA A 134 -29.23 -3.57 -1.34
CA ALA A 134 -28.18 -4.44 -0.81
C ALA A 134 -26.99 -3.61 -0.29
N GLN A 135 -26.53 -3.94 0.92
CA GLN A 135 -25.30 -3.37 1.47
C GLN A 135 -24.10 -4.13 0.90
N ALA A 136 -23.50 -3.58 -0.17
CA ALA A 136 -22.37 -4.16 -0.86
C ALA A 136 -21.18 -3.19 -0.94
N GLY A 137 -19.96 -3.73 -1.04
CA GLY A 137 -18.75 -2.95 -1.29
C GLY A 137 -17.58 -3.83 -1.74
N ILE A 138 -16.45 -3.20 -2.08
CA ILE A 138 -15.23 -3.87 -2.55
C ILE A 138 -14.09 -3.60 -1.57
N ASP A 139 -13.23 -4.59 -1.37
CA ASP A 139 -12.11 -4.57 -0.43
C ASP A 139 -11.13 -3.41 -0.60
N CYS A 140 -10.89 -2.93 -1.84
CA CYS A 140 -10.17 -1.67 -2.03
C CYS A 140 -10.37 -0.98 -3.38
N THR A 141 -10.78 0.29 -3.33
CA THR A 141 -10.82 1.23 -4.47
C THR A 141 -9.53 2.04 -4.63
N LEU A 142 -8.53 1.84 -3.76
CA LEU A 142 -7.29 2.63 -3.74
C LEU A 142 -6.39 2.27 -4.93
N SER A 143 -6.63 2.92 -6.06
CA SER A 143 -5.64 3.12 -7.11
C SER A 143 -4.54 4.06 -6.59
N TYR A 144 -3.35 4.03 -7.19
CA TYR A 144 -2.31 5.02 -6.88
C TYR A 144 -2.88 6.45 -7.04
N LEU A 145 -2.79 7.27 -5.99
CA LEU A 145 -3.35 8.63 -5.97
C LEU A 145 -2.50 9.59 -6.81
N TRP A 146 -2.58 9.50 -8.14
CA TRP A 146 -1.88 10.38 -9.09
C TRP A 146 -2.17 11.87 -8.88
N LEU A 147 -3.32 12.19 -8.30
CA LEU A 147 -3.72 13.56 -8.00
C LEU A 147 -2.80 14.22 -6.97
N ILE A 148 -2.23 13.48 -6.02
CA ILE A 148 -1.32 14.02 -5.00
C ILE A 148 -0.01 14.55 -5.61
N PRO A 149 0.82 13.74 -6.31
CA PRO A 149 2.07 14.24 -6.89
C PRO A 149 1.82 15.33 -7.94
N LEU A 150 0.68 15.31 -8.65
CA LEU A 150 0.31 16.36 -9.61
C LEU A 150 0.09 17.70 -8.88
N ILE A 151 -0.66 17.71 -7.77
CA ILE A 151 -0.86 18.94 -6.98
C ILE A 151 0.46 19.46 -6.44
N ILE A 152 1.34 18.60 -5.90
CA ILE A 152 2.64 19.04 -5.39
C ILE A 152 3.48 19.63 -6.52
N LEU A 153 3.55 18.98 -7.67
CA LEU A 153 4.29 19.50 -8.82
C LEU A 153 3.77 20.89 -9.26
N LEU A 154 2.46 21.11 -9.23
CA LEU A 154 1.86 22.42 -9.50
C LEU A 154 2.30 23.45 -8.44
N ILE A 155 2.30 23.09 -7.16
CA ILE A 155 2.81 23.94 -6.06
C ILE A 155 4.28 24.29 -6.28
N THR A 156 5.12 23.31 -6.60
CA THR A 156 6.55 23.52 -6.86
C THR A 156 6.75 24.50 -8.01
N ILE A 157 5.97 24.39 -9.10
CA ILE A 157 6.03 25.32 -10.24
C ILE A 157 5.67 26.74 -9.79
N VAL A 158 4.56 26.91 -9.06
CA VAL A 158 4.13 28.21 -8.55
C VAL A 158 5.21 28.83 -7.66
N LEU A 159 5.72 28.08 -6.68
CA LEU A 159 6.81 28.55 -5.81
C LEU A 159 8.08 28.89 -6.59
N THR A 160 8.40 28.14 -7.64
CA THR A 160 9.56 28.40 -8.51
C THR A 160 9.41 29.74 -9.23
N ILE A 161 8.25 30.01 -9.84
CA ILE A 161 7.97 31.26 -10.56
C ILE A 161 8.21 32.47 -9.64
N PHE A 162 7.78 32.35 -8.39
CA PHE A 162 7.85 33.40 -7.39
C PHE A 162 9.17 33.47 -6.61
N SER A 163 10.03 32.46 -6.72
CA SER A 163 11.30 32.41 -5.99
C SER A 163 12.28 33.46 -6.53
N ARG A 164 13.00 34.12 -5.62
CA ARG A 164 14.00 35.12 -6.02
C ARG A 164 15.22 34.49 -6.70
N ASN A 165 15.59 33.28 -6.27
CA ASN A 165 16.71 32.50 -6.81
C ASN A 165 16.18 31.19 -7.42
N LYS A 166 15.70 31.26 -8.67
CA LYS A 166 15.03 30.14 -9.36
C LYS A 166 15.88 28.87 -9.40
N LEU A 167 17.15 28.98 -9.80
CA LEU A 167 18.06 27.83 -9.89
C LEU A 167 18.29 27.16 -8.52
N PHE A 168 18.42 27.95 -7.46
CA PHE A 168 18.60 27.42 -6.11
C PHE A 168 17.35 26.67 -5.62
N PHE A 169 16.16 27.21 -5.90
CA PHE A 169 14.92 26.56 -5.53
C PHE A 169 14.67 25.26 -6.32
N ILE A 170 14.85 25.29 -7.65
CA ILE A 170 14.66 24.09 -8.51
C ILE A 170 15.58 22.96 -8.07
N THR A 171 16.88 23.24 -7.88
CA THR A 171 17.86 22.22 -7.48
C THR A 171 17.54 21.56 -6.14
N THR A 172 16.90 22.28 -5.22
CA THR A 172 16.54 21.78 -3.89
C THR A 172 15.15 21.12 -3.85
N ALA A 173 14.23 21.50 -4.75
CA ALA A 173 12.85 20.99 -4.80
C ALA A 173 12.68 19.68 -5.59
N ILE A 174 13.64 19.31 -6.45
CA ILE A 174 13.58 18.06 -7.25
C ILE A 174 13.45 16.82 -6.36
N LEU A 175 14.23 16.73 -5.29
CA LEU A 175 14.23 15.57 -4.39
C LEU A 175 12.89 15.40 -3.66
N PRO A 176 12.29 16.46 -3.05
CA PRO A 176 10.95 16.38 -2.48
C PRO A 176 9.87 15.93 -3.47
N CYS A 177 9.95 16.39 -4.72
CA CYS A 177 9.07 15.92 -5.79
C CYS A 177 9.23 14.42 -6.04
N ILE A 178 10.46 13.92 -6.21
CA ILE A 178 10.72 12.47 -6.40
C ILE A 178 10.15 11.65 -5.23
N TYR A 179 10.31 12.15 -4.00
CA TYR A 179 9.78 11.47 -2.81
C TYR A 179 8.25 11.31 -2.84
N ILE A 180 7.49 12.33 -3.25
CA ILE A 180 6.02 12.19 -3.32
C ILE A 180 5.58 11.26 -4.45
N PHE A 181 6.29 11.24 -5.59
CA PHE A 181 6.04 10.27 -6.64
C PHE A 181 6.28 8.82 -6.15
N CYS A 182 7.18 8.63 -5.20
CA CYS A 182 7.47 7.29 -4.65
C CYS A 182 6.57 6.93 -3.45
N ASN A 183 6.01 7.92 -2.74
CA ASN A 183 5.21 7.74 -1.52
C ASN A 183 3.98 8.68 -1.55
N ALA A 184 3.01 8.39 -2.41
CA ALA A 184 1.81 9.23 -2.62
C ALA A 184 0.76 9.08 -1.49
N PHE A 185 1.17 9.36 -0.26
CA PHE A 185 0.30 9.43 0.91
C PHE A 185 0.02 10.87 1.30
N TYR A 186 -1.18 11.16 1.81
CA TYR A 186 -1.57 12.52 2.22
C TYR A 186 -0.68 13.11 3.30
N ALA A 187 -0.31 12.33 4.32
CA ALA A 187 0.57 12.83 5.38
C ALA A 187 1.98 13.13 4.83
N CYS A 188 2.50 12.32 3.91
CA CYS A 188 3.74 12.61 3.20
C CYS A 188 3.63 13.86 2.30
N ALA A 189 2.47 14.10 1.69
CA ALA A 189 2.20 15.32 0.92
C ALA A 189 2.31 16.57 1.80
N ILE A 190 1.73 16.52 3.01
CA ILE A 190 1.85 17.60 4.00
C ILE A 190 3.31 17.84 4.36
N SER A 191 4.08 16.77 4.63
CA SER A 191 5.51 16.88 4.95
C SER A 191 6.29 17.58 3.83
N VAL A 192 6.03 17.21 2.57
CA VAL A 192 6.68 17.78 1.39
C VAL A 192 6.29 19.25 1.20
N ILE A 193 5.02 19.60 1.33
CA ILE A 193 4.56 20.99 1.20
C ILE A 193 5.24 21.89 2.24
N ILE A 194 5.30 21.45 3.50
CA ILE A 194 5.99 22.20 4.57
C ILE A 194 7.47 22.36 4.24
N LEU A 195 8.12 21.30 3.74
CA LEU A 195 9.53 21.33 3.35
C LEU A 195 9.78 22.29 2.17
N GLU A 196 8.95 22.26 1.13
CA GLU A 196 9.06 23.16 -0.03
C GLU A 196 8.89 24.63 0.36
N LEU A 197 7.97 24.93 1.28
CA LEU A 197 7.79 26.28 1.83
C LEU A 197 9.03 26.75 2.62
N LEU A 198 9.63 25.86 3.42
CA LEU A 198 10.89 26.16 4.10
C LEU A 198 12.01 26.42 3.10
N LEU A 199 12.16 25.58 2.07
CA LEU A 199 13.14 25.76 0.99
C LEU A 199 12.91 27.06 0.23
N PHE A 200 11.65 27.44 -0.01
CA PHE A 200 11.30 28.71 -0.63
C PHE A 200 11.75 29.90 0.22
N ILE A 201 11.50 29.89 1.53
CA ILE A 201 11.96 30.93 2.47
C ILE A 201 13.50 31.00 2.49
N ILE A 202 14.17 29.84 2.54
CA ILE A 202 15.63 29.76 2.50
C ILE A 202 16.16 30.36 1.19
N SER A 203 15.55 30.04 0.04
CA SER A 203 15.95 30.55 -1.28
C SER A 203 15.89 32.07 -1.37
N ASN A 204 14.93 32.70 -0.69
CA ASN A 204 14.74 34.15 -0.68
C ASN A 204 15.73 34.89 0.25
N LEU A 205 16.20 34.21 1.30
CA LEU A 205 17.21 34.73 2.23
C LEU A 205 18.65 34.37 1.82
N TYR A 206 18.80 33.46 0.86
CA TYR A 206 20.06 32.95 0.37
C TYR A 206 21.01 34.08 -0.10
N ASN A 207 22.32 33.91 0.12
CA ASN A 207 23.40 34.89 -0.13
C ASN A 207 23.43 36.16 0.75
N ARG A 208 22.57 36.31 1.77
CA ARG A 208 22.63 37.46 2.69
C ARG A 208 23.49 37.20 3.93
N LYS A 209 24.20 38.23 4.40
CA LYS A 209 24.99 38.15 5.64
C LYS A 209 24.10 37.80 6.83
N GLY A 210 24.41 36.71 7.53
CA GLY A 210 23.68 36.23 8.71
C GLY A 210 22.40 35.41 8.42
N ALA A 211 22.19 34.93 7.19
CA ALA A 211 21.00 34.17 6.80
C ALA A 211 20.80 32.90 7.65
N VAL A 212 21.86 32.08 7.81
CA VAL A 212 21.81 30.83 8.59
C VAL A 212 21.45 31.08 10.05
N LYS A 213 22.10 32.06 10.69
CA LYS A 213 21.80 32.45 12.08
C LYS A 213 20.37 32.99 12.23
N ARG A 214 19.83 33.67 11.22
CA ARG A 214 18.44 34.15 11.23
C ARG A 214 17.43 33.00 11.11
N ILE A 215 17.73 32.00 10.29
CA ILE A 215 16.83 30.84 10.09
C ILE A 215 16.82 29.96 11.35
N ILE A 216 17.99 29.63 11.90
CA ILE A 216 18.13 28.72 13.05
C ILE A 216 17.75 29.40 14.37
N THR A 217 18.27 30.60 14.64
CA THR A 217 18.14 31.26 15.94
C THR A 217 16.98 32.26 15.99
N GLY A 218 16.49 32.73 14.84
CA GLY A 218 15.49 33.79 14.76
C GLY A 218 14.04 33.33 14.53
N ASN A 219 13.82 32.07 14.14
CA ASN A 219 12.50 31.53 13.79
C ASN A 219 12.30 30.14 14.41
N ILE A 220 11.94 30.09 15.70
CA ILE A 220 11.46 28.86 16.38
C ILE A 220 10.42 28.12 15.52
N ILE A 221 9.61 28.90 14.81
CA ILE A 221 8.56 28.45 13.90
C ILE A 221 9.12 27.59 12.75
N ALA A 222 10.31 27.87 12.22
CA ALA A 222 10.92 27.08 11.15
C ALA A 222 11.43 25.72 11.64
N VAL A 223 11.97 25.68 12.87
CA VAL A 223 12.38 24.42 13.52
C VAL A 223 11.14 23.57 13.82
N PHE A 224 10.09 24.19 14.37
CA PHE A 224 8.82 23.52 14.63
C PHE A 224 8.18 22.95 13.34
N ALA A 225 8.25 23.69 12.24
CA ALA A 225 7.79 23.22 10.93
C ALA A 225 8.49 21.96 10.45
N LEU A 226 9.81 21.87 10.64
CA LEU A 226 10.57 20.69 10.28
C LEU A 226 10.19 19.48 11.16
N VAL A 227 9.94 19.70 12.46
CA VAL A 227 9.45 18.66 13.38
C VAL A 227 8.08 18.16 12.94
N VAL A 228 7.13 19.04 12.60
CA VAL A 228 5.80 18.65 12.10
C VAL A 228 5.89 17.89 10.78
N ALA A 229 6.77 18.31 9.86
CA ALA A 229 7.03 17.59 8.61
C ALA A 229 7.59 16.18 8.87
N LEU A 230 8.45 16.02 9.86
CA LEU A 230 9.00 14.72 10.23
C LEU A 230 7.93 13.83 10.87
N VAL A 231 7.18 14.33 11.86
CA VAL A 231 6.08 13.59 12.51
C VAL A 231 5.02 13.15 11.49
N SER A 232 4.69 13.98 10.51
CA SER A 232 3.75 13.63 9.43
C SER A 232 4.27 12.53 8.49
N ALA A 233 5.56 12.45 8.21
CA ALA A 233 6.11 11.36 7.42
C ALA A 233 6.09 10.03 8.20
N PHE A 234 6.43 10.09 9.49
CA PHE A 234 6.45 8.92 10.39
C PHE A 234 5.05 8.40 10.74
N SER A 235 4.00 9.24 10.68
CA SER A 235 2.63 8.81 10.99
C SER A 235 2.06 7.80 9.99
N VAL A 236 2.63 7.72 8.78
CA VAL A 236 2.23 6.71 7.77
C VAL A 236 2.90 5.37 8.05
N SER A 237 4.22 5.36 8.18
CA SER A 237 5.01 4.17 8.48
C SER A 237 6.44 4.55 8.86
N LEU A 238 7.11 3.66 9.60
CA LEU A 238 8.53 3.81 9.92
C LEU A 238 9.38 3.94 8.65
N ARG A 239 9.09 3.14 7.63
CA ARG A 239 9.77 3.16 6.32
C ARG A 239 9.63 4.52 5.63
N SER A 240 8.42 5.09 5.61
CA SER A 240 8.18 6.42 5.03
C SER A 240 8.95 7.52 5.76
N GLY A 241 9.01 7.46 7.08
CA GLY A 241 9.79 8.38 7.92
C GLY A 241 11.30 8.30 7.66
N LEU A 242 11.85 7.09 7.56
CA LEU A 242 13.27 6.90 7.23
C LEU A 242 13.63 7.45 5.84
N PHE A 243 12.76 7.27 4.83
CA PHE A 243 12.97 7.90 3.52
C PHE A 243 12.86 9.41 3.57
N PHE A 244 12.02 9.97 4.44
CA PHE A 244 11.96 11.41 4.63
C PHE A 244 13.26 11.96 5.26
N ILE A 245 13.92 11.21 6.15
CA ILE A 245 15.25 11.57 6.68
C ILE A 245 16.31 11.54 5.56
N LEU A 246 16.29 10.49 4.72
CA LEU A 246 17.17 10.42 3.55
C LEU A 246 16.93 11.58 2.57
N LEU A 247 15.67 11.97 2.39
CA LEU A 247 15.29 13.15 1.62
C LEU A 247 15.89 14.43 2.22
N LEU A 248 15.80 14.62 3.55
CA LEU A 248 16.41 15.78 4.23
C LEU A 248 17.93 15.81 4.03
N ALA A 249 18.61 14.66 4.15
CA ALA A 249 20.05 14.57 3.87
C ALA A 249 20.37 14.94 2.41
N GLY A 250 19.62 14.40 1.45
CA GLY A 250 19.77 14.72 0.04
C GLY A 250 19.51 16.20 -0.29
N THR A 251 18.50 16.81 0.32
CA THR A 251 18.21 18.25 0.13
C THR A 251 19.30 19.14 0.71
N VAL A 252 19.92 18.76 1.84
CA VAL A 252 21.12 19.45 2.35
C VAL A 252 22.28 19.34 1.37
N CYS A 253 22.52 18.17 0.79
CA CYS A 253 23.52 17.98 -0.27
C CYS A 253 23.21 18.83 -1.52
N ALA A 254 21.95 18.96 -1.90
CA ALA A 254 21.50 19.83 -2.99
C ALA A 254 21.76 21.31 -2.69
N VAL A 255 21.48 21.77 -1.47
CA VAL A 255 21.80 23.14 -1.03
C VAL A 255 23.30 23.42 -1.12
N ILE A 256 24.15 22.48 -0.67
CA ILE A 256 25.60 22.60 -0.76
C ILE A 256 26.05 22.70 -2.22
N THR A 257 25.53 21.83 -3.09
CA THR A 257 25.85 21.83 -4.52
C THR A 257 25.43 23.14 -5.19
N ALA A 258 24.19 23.60 -4.95
CA ALA A 258 23.69 24.87 -5.45
C ALA A 258 24.54 26.05 -4.95
N SER A 259 25.12 25.94 -3.74
CA SER A 259 26.02 26.96 -3.23
C SER A 259 27.37 27.01 -3.93
N PHE A 260 27.91 25.86 -4.33
CA PHE A 260 29.13 25.81 -5.13
C PHE A 260 28.90 26.35 -6.52
N VAL A 261 27.81 25.96 -7.19
CA VAL A 261 27.47 26.45 -8.54
C VAL A 261 27.34 27.98 -8.55
N ASN A 262 26.61 28.55 -7.59
CA ASN A 262 26.47 29.99 -7.46
C ASN A 262 27.80 30.70 -7.18
N LYS A 263 28.72 30.09 -6.42
CA LYS A 263 30.06 30.65 -6.17
C LYS A 263 30.90 30.64 -7.44
N THR A 264 30.88 29.56 -8.20
CA THR A 264 31.62 29.47 -9.47
C THR A 264 31.08 30.42 -10.53
N GLU A 265 29.77 30.65 -10.56
CA GLU A 265 29.15 31.62 -11.47
C GLU A 265 29.55 33.06 -11.11
N LYS A 266 29.56 33.40 -9.82
CA LYS A 266 30.00 34.72 -9.34
C LYS A 266 31.49 34.98 -9.57
N GLN A 267 32.33 33.95 -9.59
CA GLN A 267 33.75 34.07 -9.89
C GLN A 267 34.05 34.45 -11.35
N LYS A 268 33.07 34.37 -12.25
CA LYS A 268 33.21 34.80 -13.65
C LYS A 268 33.15 36.33 -13.82
N TYR A 269 32.65 37.05 -12.82
CA TYR A 269 32.49 38.50 -12.86
C TYR A 269 33.58 39.18 -12.02
N GLU A 270 34.25 40.21 -12.57
CA GLU A 270 35.25 41.00 -11.84
C GLU A 270 34.66 41.73 -10.63
N TYR A 271 33.42 42.21 -10.75
CA TYR A 271 32.65 42.78 -9.66
C TYR A 271 31.61 41.80 -9.13
N GLN A 272 31.76 41.39 -7.86
CA GLN A 272 30.81 40.50 -7.21
C GLN A 272 29.66 41.31 -6.58
N PRO A 273 28.42 41.20 -7.08
CA PRO A 273 27.29 41.90 -6.48
C PRO A 273 27.00 41.31 -5.08
N VAL A 274 27.11 42.15 -4.06
CA VAL A 274 26.80 41.82 -2.66
C VAL A 274 25.49 42.50 -2.25
N PHE A 275 24.62 41.78 -1.55
CA PHE A 275 23.41 42.38 -0.99
C PHE A 275 23.78 43.40 0.10
N ILE A 276 23.36 44.65 -0.10
CA ILE A 276 23.63 45.79 0.80
C ILE A 276 22.98 45.58 2.18
N ARG A 277 21.76 45.03 2.22
CA ARG A 277 21.03 44.77 3.48
C ARG A 277 21.34 43.38 4.02
N SER A 278 21.66 43.32 5.32
CA SER A 278 21.87 42.06 6.04
C SER A 278 20.59 41.22 6.10
N ALA A 279 20.73 39.92 6.35
CA ALA A 279 19.59 39.04 6.47
C ALA A 279 18.65 39.47 7.59
N LYS A 280 19.12 40.15 8.65
CA LYS A 280 18.33 40.68 9.79
C LYS A 280 17.47 41.90 9.43
N ALA A 281 17.92 42.74 8.50
CA ALA A 281 17.25 43.98 8.13
C ALA A 281 16.12 43.79 7.09
N VAL A 282 16.00 42.60 6.52
CA VAL A 282 14.97 42.30 5.52
C VAL A 282 14.06 41.22 6.07
N SER A 283 12.77 41.54 6.21
CA SER A 283 11.80 40.52 6.59
C SER A 283 11.84 39.37 5.57
N PRO A 284 11.83 38.10 6.02
CA PRO A 284 11.74 36.94 5.12
C PRO A 284 10.47 37.00 4.27
N TYR A 285 9.50 37.75 4.76
CA TYR A 285 8.14 37.85 4.30
C TYR A 285 7.79 39.34 4.04
N GLY A 286 7.11 39.69 2.95
CA GLY A 286 6.69 41.09 2.72
C GLY A 286 5.52 41.50 3.63
N GLY A 287 5.67 42.49 4.51
CA GLY A 287 4.55 43.06 5.29
C GLY A 287 4.16 42.26 6.55
N LYS A 288 2.85 42.26 6.90
CA LYS A 288 2.22 41.57 8.08
C LYS A 288 2.31 40.03 8.06
N SER A 289 3.24 39.50 7.29
CA SER A 289 3.43 38.10 6.95
C SER A 289 4.27 37.30 7.97
N ASN A 290 4.46 37.81 9.19
CA ASN A 290 4.96 37.00 10.31
C ASN A 290 3.89 36.01 10.83
N ILE A 291 2.62 36.21 10.46
CA ILE A 291 1.47 35.38 10.87
C ILE A 291 1.30 34.14 9.95
N VAL A 292 1.89 34.14 8.76
CA VAL A 292 1.71 33.10 7.73
C VAL A 292 2.21 31.73 8.19
N LEU A 293 3.46 31.67 8.64
CA LEU A 293 4.10 30.41 9.03
C LEU A 293 3.44 29.81 10.30
N PRO A 294 3.06 30.58 11.32
CA PRO A 294 2.25 30.10 12.44
C PRO A 294 0.88 29.54 12.01
N VAL A 295 0.13 30.27 11.17
CA VAL A 295 -1.21 29.82 10.71
C VAL A 295 -1.11 28.55 9.88
N LEU A 296 -0.07 28.44 9.05
CA LEU A 296 0.24 27.21 8.31
C LEU A 296 0.48 26.04 9.25
N LEU A 297 1.31 26.25 10.28
CA LEU A 297 1.65 25.19 11.22
C LEU A 297 0.44 24.73 12.01
N VAL A 298 -0.35 25.67 12.53
CA VAL A 298 -1.61 25.36 13.20
C VAL A 298 -2.54 24.58 12.27
N SER A 299 -2.68 24.98 11.00
CA SER A 299 -3.51 24.26 10.03
C SER A 299 -2.99 22.85 9.74
N SER A 300 -1.67 22.69 9.56
CA SER A 300 -1.04 21.39 9.33
C SER A 300 -1.14 20.47 10.55
N VAL A 301 -1.03 21.01 11.77
CA VAL A 301 -1.21 20.29 13.02
C VAL A 301 -2.66 19.89 13.22
N ILE A 302 -3.63 20.74 12.86
CA ILE A 302 -5.06 20.40 12.89
C ILE A 302 -5.36 19.28 11.89
N ILE A 303 -4.82 19.36 10.67
CA ILE A 303 -5.00 18.30 9.66
C ILE A 303 -4.35 17.00 10.12
N LEU A 304 -3.12 17.06 10.67
CA LEU A 304 -2.43 15.89 11.21
C LEU A 304 -3.17 15.31 12.42
N ALA A 305 -3.67 16.14 13.32
CA ALA A 305 -4.53 15.73 14.42
C ALA A 305 -5.81 15.10 13.90
N TYR A 306 -6.42 15.62 12.84
CA TYR A 306 -7.57 14.99 12.19
C TYR A 306 -7.21 13.65 11.54
N PHE A 307 -6.03 13.48 10.95
CA PHE A 307 -5.59 12.18 10.42
C PHE A 307 -5.34 11.17 11.54
N ILE A 308 -4.68 11.58 12.62
CA ILE A 308 -4.40 10.74 13.78
C ILE A 308 -5.71 10.39 14.49
N LEU A 309 -6.51 11.39 14.86
CA LEU A 309 -7.81 11.21 15.51
C LEU A 309 -8.82 10.54 14.58
N GLY A 310 -8.76 10.76 13.28
CA GLY A 310 -9.56 10.04 12.28
C GLY A 310 -9.16 8.57 12.21
N SER A 311 -7.88 8.26 12.30
CA SER A 311 -7.39 6.87 12.44
C SER A 311 -7.86 6.25 13.76
N PHE A 312 -7.93 7.02 14.85
CA PHE A 312 -8.49 6.58 16.14
C PHE A 312 -10.04 6.58 16.21
N ASN A 313 -10.73 7.34 15.37
CA ASN A 313 -12.20 7.37 15.30
C ASN A 313 -12.76 6.41 14.24
N ILE A 314 -11.91 5.87 13.35
CA ILE A 314 -12.20 4.65 12.59
C ILE A 314 -12.38 3.46 13.55
N THR A 315 -11.75 3.49 14.74
CA THR A 315 -12.04 2.55 15.85
C THR A 315 -13.30 2.89 16.66
N GLY A 316 -14.02 3.96 16.34
CA GLY A 316 -15.13 4.49 17.16
C GLY A 316 -16.45 4.77 16.43
N SER A 317 -16.59 4.48 15.13
CA SER A 317 -17.91 4.55 14.48
C SER A 317 -18.73 3.31 14.82
N LYS A 318 -19.60 3.44 15.81
CA LYS A 318 -20.57 2.41 16.27
C LYS A 318 -21.53 1.86 15.20
N ASN A 319 -21.44 2.29 13.93
CA ASN A 319 -22.41 1.95 12.88
C ASN A 319 -21.83 1.29 11.61
N LYS A 320 -20.54 0.95 11.59
CA LYS A 320 -20.03 -0.08 10.68
C LYS A 320 -19.32 -1.10 11.54
N ASP A 321 -19.94 -2.26 11.73
CA ASP A 321 -19.26 -3.44 12.27
C ASP A 321 -17.84 -3.49 11.71
N ASN A 322 -16.84 -3.67 12.58
CA ASN A 322 -15.45 -3.87 12.20
C ASN A 322 -15.37 -5.02 11.18
N LEU A 323 -15.48 -4.71 9.89
CA LEU A 323 -15.48 -5.67 8.81
C LEU A 323 -14.05 -6.21 8.70
N MET A 324 -13.89 -7.49 9.02
CA MET A 324 -12.62 -8.18 8.92
C MET A 324 -12.74 -9.20 7.80
N LEU A 325 -11.96 -8.99 6.73
CA LEU A 325 -11.98 -9.81 5.53
C LEU A 325 -10.74 -10.73 5.50
N PRO A 326 -10.85 -11.91 4.87
CA PRO A 326 -9.69 -12.73 4.51
C PRO A 326 -8.64 -11.92 3.75
N GLY A 327 -7.38 -11.98 4.21
CA GLY A 327 -6.24 -11.32 3.59
C GLY A 327 -4.91 -11.75 4.20
N ASN A 328 -3.82 -11.14 3.74
CA ASN A 328 -2.46 -11.47 4.22
C ASN A 328 -2.18 -10.82 5.59
N THR A 329 -1.98 -11.66 6.60
CA THR A 329 -1.76 -11.24 7.99
C THR A 329 -0.33 -10.78 8.30
N GLU A 330 0.69 -11.23 7.57
CA GLU A 330 2.08 -10.83 7.82
C GLU A 330 2.35 -9.35 7.51
N LYS A 331 1.63 -8.79 6.54
CA LYS A 331 1.85 -7.41 6.08
C LYS A 331 1.08 -6.37 6.91
N THR A 332 0.15 -6.81 7.75
CA THR A 332 -0.69 -5.94 8.58
C THR A 332 -0.45 -6.20 10.06
N ALA A 333 0.44 -5.41 10.67
CA ALA A 333 0.65 -5.38 12.13
C ALA A 333 -0.59 -4.99 12.95
N ALA A 334 -1.72 -4.69 12.31
CA ALA A 334 -2.94 -4.22 12.91
C ALA A 334 -3.96 -5.37 13.06
N ILE A 335 -3.88 -6.06 14.20
CA ILE A 335 -4.94 -6.88 14.80
C ILE A 335 -5.27 -8.14 13.99
N VAL A 336 -4.55 -9.21 14.35
CA VAL A 336 -4.79 -10.58 13.90
C VAL A 336 -5.97 -11.16 14.69
N SER A 337 -7.05 -11.53 14.01
CA SER A 337 -8.00 -12.48 14.59
C SER A 337 -7.27 -13.81 14.82
N GLN A 338 -7.50 -14.45 15.98
CA GLN A 338 -6.93 -15.77 16.28
C GLN A 338 -7.45 -16.88 15.34
N LYS A 339 -8.50 -16.60 14.55
CA LYS A 339 -9.07 -17.54 13.59
C LYS A 339 -8.19 -17.60 12.33
N LYS A 340 -7.33 -18.63 12.26
CA LYS A 340 -6.49 -18.93 11.11
C LYS A 340 -7.34 -19.46 9.95
N LEU A 341 -7.02 -19.03 8.73
CA LEU A 341 -7.59 -19.56 7.50
C LEU A 341 -6.62 -20.61 6.92
N PRO A 342 -7.13 -21.65 6.23
CA PRO A 342 -6.28 -22.74 5.76
C PRO A 342 -5.37 -22.30 4.63
N LEU A 343 -4.10 -22.67 4.70
CA LEU A 343 -3.05 -22.29 3.75
C LEU A 343 -2.98 -23.26 2.57
N LEU A 344 -2.17 -22.93 1.56
CA LEU A 344 -1.87 -23.83 0.45
C LEU A 344 -1.14 -25.10 0.93
N GLU A 345 -0.31 -25.00 1.98
CA GLU A 345 0.32 -26.16 2.60
C GLU A 345 -0.70 -27.10 3.26
N ASP A 346 -1.75 -26.55 3.89
CA ASP A 346 -2.84 -27.35 4.45
C ASP A 346 -3.60 -28.10 3.34
N PHE A 347 -3.74 -27.46 2.17
CA PHE A 347 -4.30 -28.11 0.97
C PHE A 347 -3.43 -29.26 0.48
N PHE A 348 -2.11 -29.09 0.40
CA PHE A 348 -1.19 -30.14 -0.02
C PHE A 348 -1.21 -31.34 0.92
N ARG A 349 -1.22 -31.10 2.23
CA ARG A 349 -1.33 -32.15 3.24
C ARG A 349 -2.65 -32.90 3.15
N TRP A 350 -3.75 -32.16 2.97
CA TRP A 350 -5.07 -32.77 2.78
C TRP A 350 -5.12 -33.65 1.52
N ASN A 351 -4.60 -33.16 0.40
CA ASN A 351 -4.56 -33.91 -0.86
C ASN A 351 -3.67 -35.16 -0.75
N TRP A 352 -2.49 -35.02 -0.13
CA TRP A 352 -1.59 -36.13 0.16
C TRP A 352 -2.28 -37.20 0.99
N ASN A 353 -2.98 -36.81 2.06
CA ASN A 353 -3.72 -37.75 2.89
C ASN A 353 -4.80 -38.48 2.09
N ILE A 354 -5.58 -37.81 1.23
CA ILE A 354 -6.62 -38.51 0.43
C ILE A 354 -6.01 -39.54 -0.52
N ILE A 355 -4.93 -39.18 -1.20
CA ILE A 355 -4.28 -40.07 -2.18
C ILE A 355 -3.62 -41.26 -1.48
N THR A 356 -3.01 -41.03 -0.31
CA THR A 356 -2.15 -42.04 0.32
C THR A 356 -2.82 -42.85 1.42
N ASN A 357 -3.86 -42.33 2.07
CA ASN A 357 -4.55 -43.03 3.17
C ASN A 357 -5.01 -44.46 2.84
N PRO A 358 -5.57 -44.78 1.65
CA PRO A 358 -5.92 -46.16 1.34
C PRO A 358 -4.74 -47.13 1.28
N TYR A 359 -3.52 -46.61 1.16
CA TYR A 359 -2.28 -47.38 1.00
C TYR A 359 -1.43 -47.37 2.28
N LYS A 360 -1.85 -46.66 3.33
CA LYS A 360 -1.14 -46.64 4.61
C LYS A 360 -1.48 -47.87 5.44
N SER A 361 -0.46 -48.43 6.09
CA SER A 361 -0.64 -49.57 6.99
C SER A 361 -1.30 -49.10 8.29
N LEU A 362 -2.41 -49.74 8.68
CA LEU A 362 -3.05 -49.51 9.98
C LEU A 362 -2.18 -49.99 11.17
N ASN A 363 -1.18 -50.83 10.90
CA ASN A 363 -0.31 -51.44 11.90
C ASN A 363 1.12 -50.84 11.90
N GLY A 364 1.37 -49.78 11.14
CA GLY A 364 2.70 -49.14 10.99
C GLY A 364 3.05 -48.16 12.12
N ASN A 365 4.35 -47.94 12.34
CA ASN A 365 4.84 -46.83 13.17
C ASN A 365 4.55 -45.50 12.45
N SER A 366 3.70 -44.66 13.05
CA SER A 366 3.10 -43.46 12.42
C SER A 366 4.10 -42.44 11.86
N GLU A 367 5.34 -42.36 12.38
CA GLU A 367 6.32 -41.35 11.94
C GLU A 367 6.99 -41.63 10.58
N TYR A 368 7.11 -42.89 10.14
CA TYR A 368 7.73 -43.23 8.84
C TYR A 368 6.75 -43.15 7.66
N ASP A 369 5.44 -43.20 7.92
CA ASP A 369 4.36 -43.25 6.92
C ASP A 369 3.75 -41.87 6.59
N GLU A 370 4.23 -40.78 7.21
CA GLU A 370 3.69 -39.44 6.98
C GLU A 370 4.10 -38.85 5.63
N ASN A 371 5.36 -39.03 5.21
CA ASN A 371 5.91 -38.41 4.00
C ASN A 371 6.29 -39.39 2.89
N HIS A 372 6.10 -40.69 3.14
CA HIS A 372 6.52 -41.76 2.26
C HIS A 372 5.55 -42.92 2.35
N VAL A 373 5.04 -43.39 1.23
CA VAL A 373 4.11 -44.53 1.18
C VAL A 373 4.54 -45.48 0.08
N VAL A 374 4.70 -46.75 0.45
CA VAL A 374 5.04 -47.84 -0.47
C VAL A 374 3.90 -48.84 -0.45
N TYR A 375 3.38 -49.18 -1.63
CA TYR A 375 2.34 -50.18 -1.75
C TYR A 375 2.56 -51.06 -2.99
N PRO A 376 2.20 -52.35 -2.92
CA PRO A 376 2.28 -53.24 -4.05
C PRO A 376 1.12 -52.99 -5.02
N ARG A 377 1.43 -52.94 -6.32
CA ARG A 377 0.47 -52.96 -7.41
C ARG A 377 0.73 -54.19 -8.27
N PHE A 378 -0.32 -54.96 -8.52
CA PHE A 378 -0.24 -56.12 -9.40
C PHE A 378 -0.53 -55.69 -10.84
N VAL A 379 0.43 -55.91 -11.73
CA VAL A 379 0.31 -55.60 -13.16
C VAL A 379 0.43 -56.90 -13.94
N GLU A 380 -0.44 -57.09 -14.92
CA GLU A 380 -0.38 -58.22 -15.84
C GLU A 380 0.57 -57.89 -16.98
N GLU A 381 1.69 -58.61 -17.05
CA GLU A 381 2.63 -58.57 -18.17
C GLU A 381 2.74 -59.98 -18.74
N ASP A 382 2.45 -60.16 -20.04
CA ASP A 382 2.52 -61.44 -20.75
C ASP A 382 1.68 -62.57 -20.13
N GLY A 383 0.52 -62.24 -19.55
CA GLY A 383 -0.38 -63.20 -18.89
C GLY A 383 0.09 -63.69 -17.52
N ILE A 384 1.15 -63.07 -16.97
CA ILE A 384 1.66 -63.33 -15.61
C ILE A 384 1.42 -62.09 -14.77
N ILE A 385 0.75 -62.28 -13.63
CA ILE A 385 0.57 -61.23 -12.63
C ILE A 385 1.91 -61.03 -11.91
N LYS A 386 2.53 -59.87 -12.12
CA LYS A 386 3.76 -59.48 -11.40
C LYS A 386 3.44 -58.43 -10.35
N GLU A 387 4.07 -58.56 -9.20
CA GLU A 387 4.05 -57.55 -8.16
C GLU A 387 5.07 -56.45 -8.48
N GLN A 388 4.61 -55.21 -8.56
CA GLN A 388 5.45 -54.02 -8.70
C GLN A 388 5.23 -53.12 -7.48
N LEU A 389 6.30 -52.74 -6.80
CA LEU A 389 6.24 -51.80 -5.68
C LEU A 389 6.16 -50.37 -6.21
N TYR A 390 5.10 -49.66 -5.87
CA TYR A 390 4.96 -48.23 -6.14
C TYR A 390 5.31 -47.44 -4.90
N THR A 391 6.14 -46.41 -5.09
CA THR A 391 6.57 -45.51 -4.01
C THR A 391 6.11 -44.10 -4.30
N MET A 392 5.47 -43.47 -3.31
CA MET A 392 5.08 -42.07 -3.33
C MET A 392 5.84 -41.29 -2.26
N TYR A 393 6.18 -40.03 -2.56
CA TYR A 393 6.86 -39.12 -1.65
C TYR A 393 6.13 -37.78 -1.54
N TYR A 394 6.00 -37.26 -0.32
CA TYR A 394 5.57 -35.88 -0.08
C TYR A 394 6.77 -34.95 -0.28
N ASN A 395 6.99 -34.52 -1.52
CA ASN A 395 8.12 -33.67 -1.91
C ASN A 395 7.66 -32.53 -2.85
N GLU A 396 8.61 -31.70 -3.28
CA GLU A 396 8.32 -30.60 -4.21
C GLU A 396 7.73 -31.06 -5.55
N SER A 397 8.06 -32.28 -6.02
CA SER A 397 7.46 -32.82 -7.23
C SER A 397 5.97 -33.14 -7.05
N PHE A 398 5.58 -33.65 -5.88
CA PHE A 398 4.18 -33.84 -5.52
C PHE A 398 3.45 -32.49 -5.44
N LYS A 399 4.00 -31.51 -4.70
CA LYS A 399 3.41 -30.16 -4.59
C LYS A 399 3.22 -29.51 -5.95
N LYS A 400 4.20 -29.65 -6.85
CA LYS A 400 4.10 -29.15 -8.23
C LYS A 400 2.97 -29.82 -9.00
N SER A 401 2.84 -31.16 -8.93
CA SER A 401 1.75 -31.89 -9.59
C SER A 401 0.37 -31.46 -9.09
N VAL A 402 0.22 -31.24 -7.78
CA VAL A 402 -1.03 -30.75 -7.18
C VAL A 402 -1.33 -29.31 -7.63
N THR A 403 -0.28 -28.49 -7.76
CA THR A 403 -0.38 -27.10 -8.20
C THR A 403 -0.78 -26.97 -9.67
N GLU A 404 -0.33 -27.88 -10.53
CA GLU A 404 -0.79 -28.04 -11.92
C GLU A 404 -2.25 -28.51 -11.97
N ASN A 405 -2.64 -29.45 -11.09
CA ASN A 405 -4.04 -29.88 -10.99
C ASN A 405 -5.00 -28.74 -10.59
N ILE A 406 -4.57 -27.81 -9.73
CA ILE A 406 -5.36 -26.61 -9.38
C ILE A 406 -5.63 -25.74 -10.61
N GLU A 407 -4.65 -25.57 -11.51
CA GLU A 407 -4.84 -24.80 -12.75
C GLU A 407 -5.84 -25.46 -13.68
N ASN A 408 -5.76 -26.78 -13.79
CA ASN A 408 -6.61 -27.57 -14.67
C ASN A 408 -8.05 -27.75 -14.16
N LEU A 409 -8.41 -27.26 -12.97
CA LEU A 409 -9.79 -27.35 -12.46
C LEU A 409 -10.76 -26.62 -13.40
N ASP A 410 -11.85 -27.28 -13.78
CA ASP A 410 -12.89 -26.74 -14.67
C ASP A 410 -13.77 -25.64 -14.05
N PHE A 411 -13.50 -25.25 -12.81
CA PHE A 411 -14.27 -24.26 -12.07
C PHE A 411 -13.37 -23.22 -11.38
N TYR A 412 -13.96 -22.09 -10.99
CA TYR A 412 -13.27 -21.04 -10.24
C TYR A 412 -13.25 -21.39 -8.76
N SER A 413 -12.12 -21.93 -8.31
CA SER A 413 -11.94 -22.42 -6.95
C SER A 413 -11.17 -21.44 -6.06
N ILE A 414 -11.36 -21.54 -4.75
CA ILE A 414 -10.59 -20.73 -3.79
C ILE A 414 -9.10 -21.07 -3.82
N GLU A 415 -8.75 -22.31 -4.17
CA GLU A 415 -7.36 -22.77 -4.30
C GLU A 415 -6.61 -22.00 -5.40
N LYS A 416 -7.30 -21.63 -6.50
CA LYS A 416 -6.73 -20.74 -7.53
C LYS A 416 -6.41 -19.34 -6.97
N VAL A 417 -7.26 -18.82 -6.09
CA VAL A 417 -7.08 -17.51 -5.44
C VAL A 417 -5.92 -17.54 -4.44
N ILE A 418 -5.84 -18.58 -3.62
CA ILE A 418 -4.75 -18.78 -2.65
C ILE A 418 -3.42 -18.96 -3.38
N LYS A 419 -3.40 -19.78 -4.44
CA LYS A 419 -2.22 -19.99 -5.28
C LYS A 419 -1.68 -18.68 -5.86
N ALA A 420 -2.54 -17.78 -6.31
CA ALA A 420 -2.14 -16.48 -6.86
C ALA A 420 -1.40 -15.57 -5.84
N GLN A 421 -1.48 -15.86 -4.54
CA GLN A 421 -0.75 -15.10 -3.51
C GLN A 421 0.72 -15.55 -3.35
N GLY A 422 1.06 -16.77 -3.77
CA GLY A 422 2.39 -17.36 -3.59
C GLY A 422 2.61 -18.02 -2.22
N GLU A 423 3.82 -18.53 -2.01
CA GLU A 423 4.20 -19.34 -0.83
C GLU A 423 4.30 -18.50 0.46
N ASP A 424 4.67 -17.21 0.36
CA ASP A 424 4.81 -16.28 1.50
C ASP A 424 3.45 -15.72 1.99
N PHE A 425 2.34 -16.39 1.67
CA PHE A 425 1.00 -15.92 2.02
C PHE A 425 0.52 -16.51 3.34
N PHE A 426 0.27 -15.64 4.32
CA PHE A 426 -0.31 -16.03 5.60
C PHE A 426 -1.77 -15.60 5.68
N ALA A 427 -2.66 -16.57 5.52
CA ALA A 427 -4.09 -16.32 5.50
C ALA A 427 -4.69 -16.08 6.89
N GLY A 428 -5.41 -14.98 7.03
CA GLY A 428 -6.26 -14.72 8.19
C GLY A 428 -7.17 -13.52 7.96
N TYR A 429 -7.87 -13.09 9.00
CA TYR A 429 -8.76 -11.95 8.92
C TYR A 429 -8.03 -10.65 9.22
N THR A 430 -8.07 -9.71 8.28
CA THR A 430 -7.50 -8.38 8.40
C THR A 430 -8.60 -7.33 8.37
N LYS A 431 -8.43 -6.25 9.13
CA LYS A 431 -9.35 -5.11 9.02
C LYS A 431 -9.16 -4.48 7.65
N THR A 432 -10.26 -4.30 6.91
CA THR A 432 -10.21 -3.47 5.71
C THR A 432 -9.89 -2.05 6.14
N ILE A 433 -8.66 -1.61 5.90
CA ILE A 433 -8.30 -0.20 6.03
C ILE A 433 -8.90 0.50 4.82
N SER A 434 -10.21 0.72 4.88
CA SER A 434 -10.83 1.71 4.02
C SER A 434 -10.34 3.07 4.51
N TYR A 435 -9.19 3.51 4.01
CA TYR A 435 -8.97 4.93 3.84
C TYR A 435 -9.98 5.39 2.80
N ASN A 436 -11.24 5.52 3.22
CA ASN A 436 -12.18 6.34 2.52
C ASN A 436 -11.55 7.72 2.55
N VAL A 437 -10.91 8.06 1.43
CA VAL A 437 -10.51 9.41 1.11
C VAL A 437 -11.80 10.19 1.10
N SER A 438 -12.13 10.76 2.26
CA SER A 438 -13.27 11.64 2.35
C SER A 438 -12.96 12.78 1.38
N ILE A 439 -13.94 13.16 0.58
CA ILE A 439 -13.91 14.41 -0.21
C ILE A 439 -13.46 15.57 0.69
N PHE A 440 -13.77 15.51 1.99
CA PHE A 440 -13.28 16.40 3.04
C PHE A 440 -11.75 16.44 3.18
N SER A 441 -11.00 15.34 3.04
CA SER A 441 -9.53 15.33 3.06
C SER A 441 -8.93 16.08 1.86
N ILE A 442 -9.53 15.90 0.67
CA ILE A 442 -9.14 16.63 -0.55
C ILE A 442 -9.51 18.11 -0.40
N ILE A 443 -10.72 18.42 0.08
CA ILE A 443 -11.16 19.79 0.38
C ILE A 443 -10.24 20.44 1.41
N MET A 444 -9.80 19.73 2.45
CA MET A 444 -8.89 20.29 3.45
C MET A 444 -7.50 20.55 2.89
N MET A 445 -7.01 19.73 1.96
CA MET A 445 -5.76 19.98 1.25
C MET A 445 -5.88 21.19 0.31
N ILE A 446 -7.00 21.31 -0.41
CA ILE A 446 -7.33 22.46 -1.27
C ILE A 446 -7.54 23.73 -0.44
N CYS A 447 -8.22 23.66 0.70
CA CYS A 447 -8.41 24.78 1.62
C CYS A 447 -7.08 25.21 2.27
N GLY A 448 -6.22 24.25 2.64
CA GLY A 448 -4.85 24.54 3.08
C GLY A 448 -4.03 25.22 2.00
N PHE A 449 -4.16 24.79 0.74
CA PHE A 449 -3.56 25.41 -0.44
C PHE A 449 -4.12 26.81 -0.75
N CYS A 450 -5.43 27.01 -0.66
CA CYS A 450 -6.09 28.30 -0.86
C CYS A 450 -5.73 29.30 0.25
N MET A 451 -5.61 28.84 1.51
CA MET A 451 -5.07 29.67 2.59
C MET A 451 -3.60 30.04 2.34
N LEU A 452 -2.79 29.08 1.87
CA LEU A 452 -1.40 29.32 1.50
C LEU A 452 -1.23 30.37 0.41
N LEU A 453 -2.04 30.30 -0.65
CA LEU A 453 -2.06 31.28 -1.72
C LEU A 453 -2.62 32.62 -1.27
N PHE A 454 -3.74 32.64 -0.54
CA PHE A 454 -4.39 33.87 -0.07
C PHE A 454 -3.45 34.68 0.84
N ILE A 455 -2.76 33.98 1.74
CA ILE A 455 -1.81 34.60 2.66
C ILE A 455 -0.55 35.09 1.93
N TYR A 456 -0.14 34.43 0.84
CA TYR A 456 0.97 34.87 0.00
C TYR A 456 0.61 36.10 -0.88
N PHE A 457 -0.58 36.12 -1.49
CA PHE A 457 -1.07 37.27 -2.26
C PHE A 457 -1.25 38.51 -1.39
N SER A 458 -1.79 38.35 -0.18
CA SER A 458 -1.91 39.47 0.77
C SER A 458 -0.54 39.98 1.28
N ALA A 459 0.52 39.17 1.23
CA ALA A 459 1.89 39.59 1.53
C ALA A 459 2.60 40.31 0.36
N ILE A 460 2.25 40.03 -0.89
CA ILE A 460 2.80 40.73 -2.07
C ILE A 460 2.08 42.07 -2.31
N ILE A 461 0.74 42.09 -2.22
CA ILE A 461 -0.06 43.29 -2.52
C ILE A 461 0.22 44.43 -1.52
N GLY A 462 0.67 44.10 -0.30
CA GLY A 462 1.14 45.09 0.67
C GLY A 462 2.36 45.92 0.23
N LYS A 463 3.04 45.57 -0.88
CA LYS A 463 4.10 46.41 -1.48
C LYS A 463 3.57 47.57 -2.34
N GLY A 464 2.29 47.59 -2.70
CA GLY A 464 1.72 48.65 -3.55
C GLY A 464 1.35 49.95 -2.80
N GLY A 465 1.32 49.94 -1.47
CA GLY A 465 0.73 51.04 -0.68
C GLY A 465 1.70 52.01 -0.01
N LYS A 466 3.01 51.90 -0.23
CA LYS A 466 4.00 52.87 0.28
C LYS A 466 5.06 53.15 -0.79
N ARG A 467 4.71 54.01 -1.75
CA ARG A 467 5.69 54.87 -2.40
C ARG A 467 5.86 56.11 -1.55
#